data_AF-A0A1Q7QTK4-F1
#
_entry.id   AF-A0A1Q7QTK4-F1
#
_cell.length_a   1.000
_cell.length_b   1.000
_cell.length_c   1.000
_cell.angle_alpha   90.00
_cell.angle_beta   90.00
_cell.angle_gamma   90.00
#
_symmetry.space_group_name_H-M   'P 1'
#
loop_
_entity.id
_entity.type
_entity.pdbx_description
1 polymer ?
#
loop_
_entity_poly.entity_id
_entity_poly.type
_entity_poly.pdbx_seq_one_letter_code
_entity_poly.pdbx_strand_id
1 'polypeptide(L)'
;MSSRMSRFLNMAVPPYFYHEPKDSNTLIIVVAVIGLIGLILVGAIVAFVFYSPNILRSSSSSRSLQDPRVTSATLTCTGICNLTGQFYSDYTSQSRPIASNGPGIWMLERPSNAIYWDIEWRFNLTSTGSITIALNTGFVVLHLQGPTSNQGSWTTSAGQY
;
A
#
# COMPACT_ATOMS: atom_id res chain seq x y z
N MET A 1 -4.39 58.29 53.06
CA MET A 1 -5.14 59.57 52.98
C MET A 1 -5.09 60.07 51.55
N SER A 2 -6.27 60.41 51.05
CA SER A 2 -6.66 61.07 49.82
C SER A 2 -5.60 61.82 48.99
N SER A 3 -5.79 61.72 47.65
CA SER A 3 -5.67 62.81 46.67
C SER A 3 -4.23 63.25 46.32
N ARG A 4 -3.86 63.65 45.10
CA ARG A 4 -4.55 64.21 43.93
C ARG A 4 -3.54 64.02 42.79
N MET A 5 -3.93 63.47 41.65
CA MET A 5 -4.46 64.21 40.51
C MET A 5 -3.62 65.43 40.11
N SER A 6 -3.14 65.32 38.87
CA SER A 6 -2.94 66.39 37.90
C SER A 6 -1.88 67.45 38.18
N ARG A 7 -0.88 67.50 37.30
CA ARG A 7 -0.70 68.67 36.43
C ARG A 7 0.15 68.33 35.23
N PHE A 8 -0.51 68.45 34.08
CA PHE A 8 0.06 68.66 32.76
C PHE A 8 1.26 69.59 32.81
N LEU A 9 2.28 69.30 31.99
CA LEU A 9 2.90 70.30 31.13
C LEU A 9 3.85 69.64 30.12
N ASN A 10 3.67 70.13 28.89
CA ASN A 10 4.70 70.36 27.89
C ASN A 10 5.15 69.23 26.96
N MET A 11 4.73 69.46 25.71
CA MET A 11 5.54 69.44 24.49
C MET A 11 6.19 68.11 24.13
N ALA A 12 5.62 67.45 23.14
CA ALA A 12 6.43 66.76 22.15
C ALA A 12 5.66 66.67 20.83
N VAL A 13 6.23 67.33 19.82
CA VAL A 13 6.22 66.98 18.39
C VAL A 13 5.60 65.60 18.12
N PRO A 14 4.49 65.48 17.34
CA PRO A 14 4.08 64.16 16.90
C PRO A 14 5.09 63.65 15.88
N PRO A 15 5.46 62.37 15.98
CA PRO A 15 6.63 61.82 15.34
C PRO A 15 6.42 61.73 13.84
N TYR A 16 7.53 61.71 13.09
CA TYR A 16 7.57 61.08 11.79
C TYR A 16 6.79 59.76 11.88
N PHE A 17 5.66 59.65 11.19
CA PHE A 17 4.99 58.37 11.05
C PHE A 17 5.92 57.49 10.25
N TYR A 18 6.63 56.63 10.97
CA TYR A 18 7.29 55.48 10.41
C TYR A 18 6.18 54.70 9.69
N HIS A 19 6.19 54.74 8.36
CA HIS A 19 5.39 53.82 7.59
C HIS A 19 5.97 52.44 7.84
N GLU A 20 5.31 51.67 8.70
CA GLU A 20 5.51 50.23 8.83
C GLU A 20 5.35 49.64 7.41
N PRO A 21 6.37 48.97 6.84
CA PRO A 21 6.20 48.32 5.55
C PRO A 21 5.20 47.19 5.73
N LYS A 22 3.95 47.50 5.37
CA LYS A 22 2.79 46.61 5.45
C LYS A 22 3.15 45.29 4.78
N ASP A 23 3.07 44.23 5.59
CA ASP A 23 3.32 42.80 5.39
C ASP A 23 2.80 42.15 4.08
N SER A 24 3.11 42.73 2.92
CA SER A 24 2.72 42.18 1.63
C SER A 24 3.52 40.90 1.32
N ASN A 25 4.80 40.89 1.69
CA ASN A 25 5.67 39.72 1.51
C ASN A 25 5.27 38.56 2.43
N THR A 26 4.83 38.86 3.65
CA THR A 26 4.39 37.85 4.63
C THR A 26 3.16 37.09 4.11
N LEU A 27 2.23 37.78 3.45
CA LEU A 27 1.05 37.17 2.84
C LEU A 27 1.41 36.26 1.66
N ILE A 28 2.35 36.68 0.81
CA ILE A 28 2.86 35.87 -0.31
C ILE A 28 3.59 34.62 0.20
N ILE A 29 4.40 34.76 1.25
CA ILE A 29 5.12 33.64 1.87
C ILE A 29 4.13 32.63 2.46
N VAL A 30 3.08 33.09 3.15
CA VAL A 30 2.05 32.20 3.71
C VAL A 30 1.32 31.43 2.62
N VAL A 31 0.95 32.08 1.51
CA VAL A 31 0.32 31.40 0.37
C VAL A 31 1.26 30.37 -0.27
N ALA A 32 2.53 30.69 -0.42
CA ALA A 32 3.53 29.76 -0.94
C ALA A 32 3.71 28.53 -0.03
N VAL A 33 3.74 28.72 1.30
CA VAL A 33 3.84 27.63 2.28
C VAL A 33 2.59 26.74 2.25
N ILE A 34 1.39 27.33 2.20
CA ILE A 34 0.14 26.56 2.09
C ILE A 34 0.12 25.74 0.79
N GLY A 35 0.55 26.33 -0.32
CA GLY A 35 0.68 25.63 -1.61
C GLY A 35 1.65 24.45 -1.54
N LEU A 36 2.81 24.64 -0.89
CA LEU A 36 3.80 23.58 -0.69
C LEU A 36 3.25 22.43 0.16
N ILE A 37 2.56 22.75 1.26
CA ILE A 37 1.91 21.74 2.12
C ILE A 37 0.87 20.97 1.31
N GLY A 38 0.05 21.64 0.51
CA GLY A 38 -0.92 21.00 -0.39
C GLY A 38 -0.26 20.02 -1.38
N LEU A 39 0.84 20.43 -2.01
CA LEU A 39 1.61 19.56 -2.92
C LEU A 39 2.19 18.33 -2.22
N ILE A 40 2.75 18.50 -1.02
CA ILE A 40 3.26 17.37 -0.21
C ILE A 40 2.13 16.42 0.17
N LEU A 41 0.96 16.96 0.56
CA LEU A 41 -0.19 16.16 0.96
C LEU A 41 -0.75 15.36 -0.23
N VAL A 42 -0.86 15.97 -1.40
CA VAL A 42 -1.28 15.29 -2.64
C VAL A 42 -0.25 14.23 -3.02
N GLY A 43 1.05 14.54 -2.98
CA GLY A 43 2.11 13.58 -3.24
C GLY A 43 2.09 12.39 -2.28
N ALA A 44 1.84 12.63 -0.99
CA ALA A 44 1.72 11.59 0.02
C ALA A 44 0.49 10.71 -0.18
N ILE A 45 -0.67 11.29 -0.56
CA ILE A 45 -1.89 10.52 -0.87
C ILE A 45 -1.67 9.66 -2.10
N VAL A 46 -1.10 10.21 -3.17
CA VAL A 46 -0.77 9.45 -4.38
C VAL A 46 0.20 8.33 -4.04
N ALA A 47 1.27 8.60 -3.30
CA ALA A 47 2.20 7.57 -2.84
C ALA A 47 1.48 6.50 -2.00
N PHE A 48 0.59 6.87 -1.09
CA PHE A 48 -0.20 5.91 -0.32
C PHE A 48 -1.11 5.06 -1.23
N VAL A 49 -1.81 5.63 -2.20
CA VAL A 49 -2.68 4.85 -3.10
C VAL A 49 -1.87 3.86 -3.96
N PHE A 50 -0.69 4.25 -4.44
CA PHE A 50 0.14 3.39 -5.30
C PHE A 50 1.02 2.40 -4.51
N TYR A 51 1.46 2.73 -3.29
CA TYR A 51 2.37 1.92 -2.46
C TYR A 51 1.71 1.23 -1.25
N SER A 52 0.46 1.56 -0.88
CA SER A 52 -0.22 0.96 0.28
C SER A 52 -1.09 -0.29 0.06
N PRO A 53 -1.05 -1.06 -1.04
CA PRO A 53 -1.74 -2.35 -1.02
C PRO A 53 -1.09 -3.36 -0.04
N ASN A 54 0.02 -3.01 0.62
CA ASN A 54 0.69 -3.87 1.61
C ASN A 54 0.30 -3.60 3.09
N ILE A 55 -0.36 -2.49 3.43
CA ILE A 55 -0.49 -2.07 4.87
C ILE A 55 -1.89 -2.35 5.46
N LEU A 56 -2.93 -2.53 4.64
CA LEU A 56 -4.29 -2.80 5.13
C LEU A 56 -4.66 -4.29 5.09
N ARG A 57 -3.69 -5.16 5.34
CA ARG A 57 -3.99 -6.58 5.53
C ARG A 57 -4.57 -6.79 6.93
N SER A 58 -5.88 -6.84 7.00
CA SER A 58 -6.58 -7.44 8.14
C SER A 58 -6.24 -8.92 8.16
N SER A 59 -5.20 -9.30 8.89
CA SER A 59 -4.89 -10.69 9.23
C SER A 59 -6.03 -11.23 10.11
N SER A 60 -7.09 -11.73 9.46
CA SER A 60 -8.13 -12.52 10.10
C SER A 60 -7.53 -13.88 10.47
N SER A 61 -6.86 -13.91 11.62
CA SER A 61 -6.25 -15.11 12.18
C SER A 61 -7.31 -16.03 12.78
N SER A 62 -8.15 -16.63 11.93
CA SER A 62 -8.93 -17.81 12.35
C SER A 62 -7.98 -18.99 12.46
N ARG A 63 -7.65 -19.37 13.71
CA ARG A 63 -6.87 -20.55 14.08
C ARG A 63 -7.64 -21.83 13.76
N SER A 64 -7.78 -22.18 12.49
CA SER A 64 -8.16 -23.53 12.07
C SER A 64 -6.90 -24.33 11.83
N LEU A 65 -6.86 -25.56 12.36
CA LEU A 65 -5.86 -26.56 11.96
C LEU A 65 -5.93 -26.73 10.43
N GLN A 66 -4.76 -26.71 9.80
CA GLN A 66 -4.59 -26.77 8.35
C GLN A 66 -4.77 -28.20 7.84
N ASP A 67 -5.25 -28.37 6.60
CA ASP A 67 -5.28 -29.68 5.96
C ASP A 67 -3.84 -30.19 5.73
N PRO A 68 -3.42 -31.30 6.38
CA PRO A 68 -2.07 -31.86 6.21
C PRO A 68 -1.78 -32.29 4.77
N ARG A 69 -2.81 -32.50 3.93
CA ARG A 69 -2.68 -32.94 2.52
C ARG A 69 -2.14 -31.86 1.60
N VAL A 70 -2.28 -30.58 1.95
CA VAL A 70 -1.81 -29.48 1.08
C VAL A 70 -0.33 -29.19 1.33
N THR A 71 0.53 -29.61 0.41
CA THR A 71 2.00 -29.51 0.54
C THR A 71 2.65 -28.56 -0.45
N SER A 72 1.98 -28.23 -1.55
CA SER A 72 2.49 -27.27 -2.53
C SER A 72 1.37 -26.56 -3.28
N ALA A 73 1.72 -25.43 -3.87
CA ALA A 73 0.86 -24.63 -4.71
C ALA A 73 1.63 -24.17 -5.93
N THR A 74 0.98 -24.29 -7.07
CA THR A 74 1.58 -24.09 -8.38
C THR A 74 0.78 -23.05 -9.12
N LEU A 75 1.44 -21.95 -9.47
CA LEU A 75 0.95 -21.02 -10.45
C LEU A 75 1.44 -21.44 -11.83
N THR A 76 0.50 -21.52 -12.77
CA THR A 76 0.79 -21.79 -14.18
C THR A 76 0.21 -20.66 -15.03
N CYS A 77 0.99 -20.15 -15.97
CA CYS A 77 0.51 -19.31 -17.04
C CYS A 77 0.67 -20.06 -18.37
N THR A 78 -0.41 -20.19 -19.15
CA THR A 78 -0.43 -20.87 -20.45
C THR A 78 -0.85 -19.94 -21.58
N GLY A 79 -0.35 -20.21 -22.80
CA GLY A 79 -0.62 -19.40 -23.99
C GLY A 79 0.30 -18.18 -24.11
N ILE A 80 -0.21 -17.08 -24.68
CA ILE A 80 0.52 -15.80 -24.72
C ILE A 80 0.44 -15.19 -23.33
N CYS A 81 1.54 -15.24 -22.58
CA CYS A 81 1.59 -14.80 -21.18
C CYS A 81 2.58 -13.66 -21.01
N ASN A 82 2.11 -12.43 -20.93
CA ASN A 82 2.89 -11.30 -20.44
C ASN A 82 2.44 -11.04 -19.00
N LEU A 83 3.09 -11.74 -18.08
CA LEU A 83 2.73 -11.85 -16.67
C LEU A 83 3.79 -11.18 -15.81
N THR A 84 3.37 -10.25 -14.97
CA THR A 84 4.20 -9.64 -13.94
C THR A 84 3.52 -9.76 -12.57
N GLY A 85 4.30 -9.88 -11.49
CA GLY A 85 3.75 -9.88 -10.15
C GLY A 85 4.58 -10.63 -9.11
N GLN A 86 3.90 -11.08 -8.05
CA GLN A 86 4.50 -11.82 -6.95
C GLN A 86 3.62 -13.00 -6.57
N PHE A 87 4.25 -14.16 -6.43
CA PHE A 87 3.66 -15.36 -5.85
C PHE A 87 4.45 -15.71 -4.61
N TYR A 88 3.83 -15.63 -3.43
CA TYR A 88 4.57 -15.76 -2.17
C TYR A 88 3.81 -16.50 -1.08
N SER A 89 4.56 -16.92 -0.06
CA SER A 89 4.04 -17.52 1.15
C SER A 89 4.65 -16.84 2.39
N ASP A 90 3.80 -16.19 3.19
CA ASP A 90 4.20 -15.38 4.34
C ASP A 90 5.05 -16.11 5.36
N TYR A 91 4.69 -17.35 5.70
CA TYR A 91 5.34 -18.05 6.81
C TYR A 91 6.74 -18.56 6.49
N THR A 92 7.06 -18.57 5.21
CA THR A 92 8.27 -19.19 4.68
C THR A 92 9.22 -18.14 4.12
N SER A 93 8.74 -16.89 3.98
CA SER A 93 9.39 -15.82 3.21
C SER A 93 9.74 -16.25 1.79
N GLN A 94 9.18 -17.36 1.28
CA GLN A 94 9.33 -17.75 -0.10
C GLN A 94 8.50 -16.78 -0.92
N SER A 95 9.17 -15.90 -1.64
CA SER A 95 8.55 -15.07 -2.67
C SER A 95 9.23 -15.36 -3.99
N ARG A 96 8.42 -15.54 -5.03
CA ARG A 96 8.90 -15.63 -6.41
C ARG A 96 8.41 -14.39 -7.15
N PRO A 97 9.30 -13.43 -7.48
CA PRO A 97 8.94 -12.41 -8.43
C PRO A 97 8.66 -13.09 -9.77
N ILE A 98 7.53 -12.73 -10.36
CA ILE A 98 7.10 -13.24 -11.64
C ILE A 98 7.28 -12.13 -12.66
N ALA A 99 8.08 -12.42 -13.68
CA ALA A 99 8.16 -11.64 -14.91
C ALA A 99 8.38 -12.64 -16.04
N SER A 100 7.36 -12.83 -16.86
CA SER A 100 7.43 -13.76 -18.01
C SER A 100 6.73 -13.17 -19.22
N ASN A 101 7.37 -13.33 -20.37
CA ASN A 101 6.84 -13.04 -21.71
C ASN A 101 6.67 -14.36 -22.47
N GLY A 102 5.92 -15.28 -21.88
CA GLY A 102 5.68 -16.63 -22.36
C GLY A 102 5.03 -17.49 -21.27
N PRO A 103 4.61 -18.71 -21.61
CA PRO A 103 4.09 -19.65 -20.64
C PRO A 103 5.14 -19.94 -19.56
N GLY A 104 4.68 -20.21 -18.33
CA GLY A 104 5.58 -20.39 -17.19
C GLY A 104 4.90 -21.07 -16.02
N ILE A 105 5.70 -21.66 -15.14
CA ILE A 105 5.25 -22.37 -13.94
C ILE A 105 6.09 -21.89 -12.76
N TRP A 106 5.42 -21.54 -11.67
CA TRP A 106 6.02 -21.13 -10.41
C TRP A 106 5.41 -21.92 -9.27
N MET A 107 6.26 -22.59 -8.50
CA MET A 107 5.81 -23.44 -7.39
C MET A 107 6.31 -22.89 -6.06
N LEU A 108 5.44 -22.94 -5.07
CA LEU A 108 5.74 -22.73 -3.66
C LEU A 108 5.53 -24.04 -2.92
N GLU A 109 6.47 -24.38 -2.06
CA GLU A 109 6.45 -25.60 -1.26
C GLU A 109 6.21 -25.25 0.20
N ARG A 110 5.33 -26.01 0.86
CA ARG A 110 5.11 -25.89 2.30
C ARG A 110 6.31 -26.49 3.04
N PRO A 111 6.97 -25.75 3.94
CA PRO A 111 7.98 -26.33 4.82
C PRO A 111 7.39 -27.41 5.71
N SER A 112 8.14 -28.47 5.95
CA SER A 112 7.70 -29.62 6.75
C SER A 112 7.34 -29.27 8.19
N ASN A 113 7.86 -28.16 8.72
CA ASN A 113 7.63 -27.65 10.07
C ASN A 113 6.57 -26.54 10.14
N ALA A 114 5.98 -26.14 9.02
CA ALA A 114 4.99 -25.09 8.99
C ALA A 114 3.64 -25.60 9.52
N ILE A 115 3.27 -25.17 10.74
CA ILE A 115 1.95 -25.41 11.34
C ILE A 115 0.88 -24.60 10.59
N TYR A 116 1.30 -23.46 10.04
CA TYR A 116 0.50 -22.61 9.19
C TYR A 116 1.22 -22.29 7.87
N TRP A 117 0.46 -22.32 6.79
CA TRP A 117 0.83 -21.97 5.44
C TRP A 117 -0.27 -21.16 4.76
N ASP A 118 0.05 -19.91 4.45
CA ASP A 118 -0.72 -19.03 3.58
C ASP A 118 0.03 -18.83 2.28
N ILE A 119 -0.75 -18.69 1.22
CA ILE A 119 -0.28 -18.39 -0.12
C ILE A 119 -0.96 -17.11 -0.55
N GLU A 120 -0.18 -16.20 -1.11
CA GLU A 120 -0.67 -14.96 -1.63
C GLU A 120 -0.14 -14.71 -3.03
N TRP A 121 -0.94 -13.91 -3.72
CA TRP A 121 -0.59 -13.50 -5.04
C TRP A 121 -1.02 -12.08 -5.33
N ARG A 122 -0.22 -11.47 -6.21
CA ARG A 122 -0.58 -10.26 -6.91
C ARG A 122 -0.02 -10.35 -8.31
N PHE A 123 -0.88 -10.41 -9.31
CA PHE A 123 -0.48 -10.54 -10.71
C PHE A 123 -1.14 -9.51 -11.60
N ASN A 124 -0.46 -9.24 -12.71
CA ASN A 124 -0.97 -8.50 -13.82
C ASN A 124 -0.63 -9.27 -15.11
N LEU A 125 -1.65 -9.80 -15.77
CA LEU A 125 -1.60 -10.41 -17.08
C LEU A 125 -2.05 -9.37 -18.10
N THR A 126 -1.20 -9.04 -19.06
CA THR A 126 -1.53 -8.02 -20.08
C THR A 126 -1.89 -8.65 -21.43
N SER A 127 -1.95 -9.97 -21.51
CA SER A 127 -2.09 -10.75 -22.74
C SER A 127 -3.29 -11.71 -22.70
N THR A 128 -3.53 -12.44 -23.80
CA THR A 128 -4.68 -13.35 -23.98
C THR A 128 -4.50 -14.74 -23.37
N GLY A 129 -3.44 -14.97 -22.60
CA GLY A 129 -3.17 -16.24 -21.92
C GLY A 129 -4.14 -16.52 -20.76
N SER A 130 -3.85 -17.57 -20.02
CA SER A 130 -4.62 -17.93 -18.82
C SER A 130 -3.69 -18.22 -17.65
N ILE A 131 -4.12 -17.82 -16.46
CA ILE A 131 -3.42 -18.09 -15.20
C ILE A 131 -4.26 -19.06 -14.38
N THR A 132 -3.61 -20.07 -13.83
CA THR A 132 -4.21 -20.99 -12.88
C THR A 132 -3.32 -21.13 -11.66
N ILE A 133 -3.90 -21.03 -10.47
CA ILE A 133 -3.24 -21.39 -9.21
C ILE A 133 -3.92 -22.66 -8.70
N ALA A 134 -3.18 -23.74 -8.58
CA ALA A 134 -3.68 -25.02 -8.11
C ALA A 134 -2.84 -25.53 -6.94
N LEU A 135 -3.49 -26.22 -6.01
CA LEU A 135 -2.84 -26.95 -4.93
C LEU A 135 -2.41 -28.34 -5.42
N ASN A 136 -1.45 -28.96 -4.73
CA ASN A 136 -1.07 -30.36 -5.00
C ASN A 136 -2.24 -31.36 -4.87
N THR A 137 -3.30 -30.99 -4.16
CA THR A 137 -4.53 -31.79 -4.05
C THR A 137 -5.38 -31.78 -5.32
N GLY A 138 -5.05 -30.96 -6.32
CA GLY A 138 -5.82 -30.75 -7.53
C GLY A 138 -6.90 -29.67 -7.41
N PHE A 139 -7.09 -29.10 -6.22
CA PHE A 139 -8.00 -27.97 -6.03
C PHE A 139 -7.48 -26.72 -6.74
N VAL A 140 -8.33 -26.10 -7.56
CA VAL A 140 -8.02 -24.86 -8.28
C VAL A 140 -8.48 -23.67 -7.44
N VAL A 141 -7.51 -22.92 -6.93
CA VAL A 141 -7.73 -21.73 -6.10
C VAL A 141 -8.16 -20.53 -6.95
N LEU A 142 -7.56 -20.40 -8.14
CA LEU A 142 -7.80 -19.29 -9.04
C LEU A 142 -7.66 -19.77 -10.48
N HIS A 143 -8.60 -19.36 -11.32
CA HIS A 143 -8.48 -19.49 -12.77
C HIS A 143 -8.93 -18.18 -13.42
N LEU A 144 -8.06 -17.59 -14.24
CA LEU A 144 -8.31 -16.35 -14.95
C LEU A 144 -7.86 -16.47 -16.41
N GLN A 145 -8.54 -15.76 -17.31
CA GLN A 145 -8.23 -15.75 -18.73
C GLN A 145 -8.27 -14.33 -19.29
N GLY A 146 -7.35 -14.03 -20.21
CA GLY A 146 -7.24 -12.73 -20.86
C GLY A 146 -6.56 -11.67 -20.00
N PRO A 147 -6.46 -10.43 -20.52
CA PRO A 147 -5.80 -9.35 -19.80
C PRO A 147 -6.55 -9.05 -18.49
N THR A 148 -5.88 -9.23 -17.35
CA THR A 148 -6.48 -9.12 -16.02
C THR A 148 -5.44 -8.79 -14.97
N SER A 149 -5.83 -8.07 -13.93
CA SER A 149 -5.07 -7.95 -12.69
C SER A 149 -5.85 -8.59 -11.55
N ASN A 150 -5.15 -9.32 -10.69
CA ASN A 150 -5.78 -9.97 -9.53
C ASN A 150 -4.81 -10.01 -8.35
N GLN A 151 -5.36 -9.76 -7.17
CA GLN A 151 -4.68 -9.93 -5.90
C GLN A 151 -5.59 -10.76 -5.01
N GLY A 152 -5.00 -11.70 -4.28
CA GLY A 152 -5.73 -12.58 -3.39
C GLY A 152 -4.80 -13.34 -2.47
N SER A 153 -5.43 -14.03 -1.52
CA SER A 153 -4.76 -14.92 -0.60
C SER A 153 -5.59 -16.18 -0.47
N TRP A 154 -4.91 -17.30 -0.30
CA TRP A 154 -5.51 -18.55 0.10
C TRP A 154 -4.79 -19.05 1.34
N THR A 155 -5.59 -19.50 2.30
CA THR A 155 -5.14 -20.08 3.54
C THR A 155 -5.74 -21.47 3.60
N THR A 156 -5.01 -22.44 4.14
CA THR A 156 -5.59 -23.77 4.42
C THR A 156 -6.56 -23.74 5.61
N SER A 157 -6.91 -22.56 6.16
CA SER A 157 -7.78 -22.39 7.32
C SER A 157 -9.26 -22.52 6.95
N ALA A 158 -9.60 -23.62 6.31
CA ALA A 158 -10.92 -24.18 6.17
C ALA A 158 -10.73 -25.52 5.48
N GLY A 159 -11.22 -26.60 6.08
CA GLY A 159 -11.42 -27.84 5.34
C GLY A 159 -12.30 -27.54 4.13
N GLN A 160 -11.67 -27.38 2.98
CA GLN A 160 -12.35 -27.48 1.69
C GLN A 160 -12.29 -28.95 1.31
N TYR A 161 -13.20 -29.72 1.92
CA TYR A 161 -13.62 -31.02 1.43
C TYR A 161 -14.49 -30.82 0.18
#